data_AF-A0A835IXC7-F1
#
_entry.id   AF-A0A835IXC7-F1
#
_cell.length_a   1.000
_cell.length_b   1.000
_cell.length_c   1.000
_cell.angle_alpha   90.00
_cell.angle_beta   90.00
_cell.angle_gamma   90.00
#
_symmetry.space_group_name_H-M   'P 1'
#
loop_
_entity.id
_entity.type
_entity.pdbx_description
1 polymer ?
#
loop_
_entity_poly.entity_id
_entity_poly.type
_entity_poly.pdbx_seq_one_letter_code
_entity_poly.pdbx_strand_id
1 'polypeptide(L)'
;MEECQVLSLTKSIGVSNFSCKELEHILSISTIPPTVNQVEMSPVWQQNKLREFCQAKGIIVAAYSPLGAKGTSWGTNSVMDSEVLSEIAKAKGKTHAQVCVVVKSFNEERMQSNLQIFDWALSLEEHKLIGQIPQERSNATP
;
A
#
# COMPACT_ATOMS: atom_id res chain seq x y z
N MET A 1 19.70 -13.95 -2.39
CA MET A 1 19.29 -12.69 -1.73
C MET A 1 20.03 -12.47 -0.43
N GLU A 2 20.01 -13.41 0.52
CA GLU A 2 20.78 -13.30 1.78
C GLU A 2 22.26 -13.04 1.55
N GLU A 3 22.89 -13.77 0.63
CA GLU A 3 24.29 -13.54 0.24
C GLU A 3 24.53 -12.12 -0.29
N CYS A 4 23.59 -11.53 -1.03
CA CYS A 4 23.72 -10.14 -1.49
C CYS A 4 23.81 -9.16 -0.32
N GLN A 5 23.11 -9.44 0.79
CA GLN A 5 23.20 -8.62 1.99
C GLN A 5 24.51 -8.89 2.75
N VAL A 6 24.94 -10.15 2.85
CA VAL A 6 26.23 -10.52 3.46
C VAL A 6 27.40 -9.86 2.74
N LEU A 7 27.37 -9.85 1.40
CA LEU A 7 28.35 -9.18 0.54
C LEU A 7 28.17 -7.66 0.47
N SER A 8 27.24 -7.08 1.24
CA SER A 8 26.96 -5.64 1.29
C SER A 8 26.55 -5.02 -0.05
N LEU A 9 25.99 -5.82 -0.98
CA LEU A 9 25.41 -5.34 -2.24
C LEU A 9 24.03 -4.69 -2.02
N THR A 10 23.38 -4.99 -0.89
CA THR A 10 22.18 -4.31 -0.42
C THR A 10 22.19 -4.20 1.10
N LYS A 11 21.54 -3.16 1.64
CA LYS A 11 21.39 -2.98 3.09
C LYS A 11 20.29 -3.87 3.69
N SER A 12 19.31 -4.26 2.88
CA SER A 12 18.15 -5.03 3.31
C SER A 12 17.58 -5.86 2.16
N ILE A 13 16.90 -6.94 2.50
CA ILE A 13 16.18 -7.80 1.55
C ILE A 13 14.71 -7.90 1.94
N GLY A 14 13.85 -8.08 0.95
CA GLY A 14 12.41 -8.20 1.15
C GLY A 14 11.79 -9.02 0.03
N VAL A 15 10.48 -9.15 0.08
CA VAL A 15 9.65 -9.84 -0.91
C VAL A 15 8.57 -8.91 -1.46
N SER A 16 7.90 -9.35 -2.53
CA SER A 16 6.78 -8.62 -3.12
C SER A 16 5.73 -9.63 -3.57
N ASN A 17 4.45 -9.32 -3.33
CA ASN A 17 3.29 -10.17 -3.62
C ASN A 17 3.19 -11.47 -2.82
N PHE A 18 3.77 -11.53 -1.61
CA PHE A 18 3.69 -12.72 -0.78
C PHE A 18 2.45 -12.66 0.14
N SER A 19 1.67 -13.74 0.14
CA SER A 19 0.60 -14.00 1.11
C SER A 19 1.15 -14.37 2.49
N CYS A 20 0.30 -14.39 3.53
CA CYS A 20 0.72 -14.82 4.87
C CYS A 20 1.33 -16.24 4.87
N LYS A 21 0.80 -17.15 4.04
CA LYS A 21 1.29 -18.53 3.95
C LYS A 21 2.69 -18.60 3.33
N GLU A 22 2.93 -17.82 2.27
CA GLU A 22 4.25 -17.75 1.64
C GLU A 22 5.26 -17.06 2.55
N LEU A 23 4.85 -16.02 3.28
CA LEU A 23 5.67 -15.39 4.31
C LEU A 23 6.01 -16.36 5.45
N GLU A 24 5.04 -17.14 5.93
CA GLU A 24 5.30 -18.14 6.96
C GLU A 24 6.32 -19.18 6.49
N HIS A 25 6.19 -19.64 5.25
CA HIS A 25 7.15 -20.57 4.66
C HIS A 25 8.55 -19.94 4.54
N ILE A 26 8.69 -18.73 3.98
CA ILE A 26 10.02 -18.11 3.82
C ILE A 26 10.67 -17.83 5.18
N LEU A 27 9.89 -17.40 6.18
CA LEU A 27 10.36 -17.18 7.54
C LEU A 27 10.86 -18.46 8.22
N SER A 28 10.30 -19.62 7.88
CA SER A 28 10.76 -20.90 8.44
C SER A 28 12.11 -21.37 7.90
N ILE A 29 12.54 -20.87 6.74
CA ILE A 29 13.77 -21.31 6.06
C ILE A 29 14.84 -20.22 5.95
N SER A 30 14.47 -18.95 6.13
CA SER A 30 15.40 -17.82 6.02
C SER A 30 16.31 -17.71 7.23
N THR A 31 17.61 -17.50 7.00
CA THR A 31 18.55 -17.07 8.04
C THR A 31 18.43 -15.56 8.27
N ILE A 32 18.23 -14.80 7.20
CA ILE A 32 17.98 -13.35 7.23
C ILE A 32 16.52 -13.12 6.80
N PRO A 33 15.62 -12.77 7.74
CA PRO A 33 14.20 -12.61 7.44
C PRO A 33 13.97 -11.40 6.51
N PRO A 34 12.94 -11.44 5.64
CA PRO A 34 12.60 -10.30 4.80
C PRO A 34 12.15 -9.12 5.66
N THR A 35 12.69 -7.93 5.41
CA THR A 35 12.34 -6.72 6.16
C THR A 35 11.09 -6.03 5.64
N VAL A 36 10.73 -6.27 4.37
CA VAL A 36 9.60 -5.65 3.67
C VAL A 36 8.83 -6.71 2.89
N ASN A 37 7.50 -6.60 2.87
CA ASN A 37 6.64 -7.20 1.86
C ASN A 37 5.90 -6.11 1.10
N GLN A 38 6.21 -5.94 -0.18
CA GLN A 38 5.54 -4.96 -1.04
C GLN A 38 4.31 -5.60 -1.70
N VAL A 39 3.12 -5.04 -1.50
CA VAL A 39 1.86 -5.62 -2.00
C VAL A 39 0.88 -4.56 -2.49
N GLU A 40 -0.06 -4.98 -3.34
CA GLU A 40 -1.19 -4.14 -3.74
C GLU A 40 -1.95 -3.72 -2.49
N MET A 41 -2.09 -2.43 -2.24
CA MET A 41 -2.84 -1.94 -1.10
C MET A 41 -3.41 -0.56 -1.38
N SER A 42 -4.70 -0.39 -1.07
CA SER A 42 -5.45 0.85 -1.27
C SER A 42 -6.64 0.90 -0.30
N PRO A 43 -7.40 2.01 -0.22
CA PRO A 43 -8.61 2.06 0.61
C PRO A 43 -9.67 0.98 0.29
N VAL A 44 -9.74 0.54 -0.98
CA VAL A 44 -10.65 -0.55 -1.42
C VAL A 44 -10.00 -1.94 -1.28
N TRP A 45 -8.71 -2.02 -0.93
CA TRP A 45 -8.00 -3.27 -0.68
C TRP A 45 -6.96 -3.10 0.43
N GLN A 46 -7.40 -3.16 1.68
CA GLN A 46 -6.64 -2.73 2.87
C GLN A 46 -5.70 -3.80 3.43
N GLN A 47 -5.80 -5.05 2.97
CA GLN A 47 -4.90 -6.14 3.36
C GLN A 47 -4.80 -6.39 4.89
N ASN A 48 -5.88 -6.16 5.66
CA ASN A 48 -5.83 -6.16 7.14
C ASN A 48 -5.17 -7.42 7.74
N LYS A 49 -5.57 -8.62 7.29
CA LYS A 49 -4.95 -9.88 7.73
C LYS A 49 -3.44 -9.96 7.46
N LEU A 50 -3.01 -9.52 6.27
CA LEU A 50 -1.59 -9.53 5.91
C LEU A 50 -0.81 -8.48 6.71
N ARG A 51 -1.38 -7.30 6.90
CA ARG A 51 -0.77 -6.22 7.71
C ARG A 51 -0.56 -6.65 9.16
N GLU A 52 -1.57 -7.26 9.77
CA GLU A 52 -1.48 -7.80 11.13
C GLU A 52 -0.41 -8.90 11.23
N PHE A 53 -0.37 -9.82 10.26
CA PHE A 53 0.66 -10.85 10.19
C PHE A 53 2.06 -10.26 10.07
N CYS A 54 2.27 -9.35 9.11
CA CYS A 54 3.56 -8.69 8.88
C CYS A 54 4.00 -7.91 10.13
N GLN A 55 3.09 -7.16 10.76
CA GLN A 55 3.38 -6.42 11.99
C GLN A 55 3.84 -7.36 13.11
N ALA A 56 3.15 -8.48 13.32
CA ALA A 56 3.51 -9.47 14.34
C ALA A 56 4.88 -10.15 14.07
N LYS A 57 5.35 -10.14 12.82
CA LYS A 57 6.65 -10.72 12.41
C LYS A 57 7.75 -9.68 12.21
N GLY A 58 7.48 -8.39 12.48
CA GLY A 58 8.45 -7.31 12.25
C GLY A 58 8.73 -7.01 10.77
N ILE A 59 7.81 -7.36 9.88
CA ILE A 59 7.90 -7.10 8.43
C ILE A 59 7.13 -5.82 8.11
N ILE A 60 7.77 -4.89 7.40
CA ILE A 60 7.13 -3.65 6.94
C ILE A 60 6.28 -3.96 5.70
N VAL A 61 5.03 -3.49 5.68
CA VAL A 61 4.21 -3.54 4.45
C VAL A 61 4.44 -2.28 3.64
N ALA A 62 4.85 -2.44 2.39
CA ALA A 62 4.97 -1.34 1.44
C ALA A 62 3.82 -1.43 0.41
N ALA A 63 2.95 -0.42 0.37
CA ALA A 63 1.83 -0.38 -0.58
C ALA A 63 2.33 -0.09 -1.99
N TYR A 64 1.86 -0.85 -2.98
CA TYR A 64 1.84 -0.42 -4.38
C TYR A 64 0.40 -0.26 -4.87
N SER A 65 0.23 0.50 -5.95
CA SER A 65 -1.08 0.86 -6.54
C SER A 65 -2.10 1.47 -5.56
N PRO A 66 -1.73 2.47 -4.73
CA PRO A 66 -2.68 3.09 -3.80
C PRO A 66 -3.89 3.76 -4.47
N LEU A 67 -3.84 4.05 -5.78
CA LEU A 67 -4.96 4.56 -6.59
C LEU A 67 -5.60 3.51 -7.50
N GLY A 68 -5.47 2.23 -7.16
CA GLY A 68 -6.08 1.14 -7.93
C GLY A 68 -5.48 0.91 -9.31
N ALA A 69 -4.28 1.44 -9.59
CA ALA A 69 -3.62 1.31 -10.90
C ALA A 69 -4.49 1.78 -12.09
N LYS A 70 -5.28 2.85 -11.90
CA LYS A 70 -6.12 3.47 -12.94
C LYS A 70 -5.39 3.60 -14.27
N GLY A 71 -6.01 3.09 -15.33
CA GLY A 71 -5.49 3.13 -16.71
C GLY A 71 -4.61 1.94 -17.11
N THR A 72 -4.39 0.96 -16.21
CA THR A 72 -3.75 -0.32 -16.55
C THR A 72 -4.81 -1.41 -16.81
N SER A 73 -4.43 -2.48 -17.51
CA SER A 73 -5.33 -3.60 -17.84
C SER A 73 -5.79 -4.42 -16.63
N TRP A 74 -5.02 -4.40 -15.55
CA TRP A 74 -5.26 -5.13 -14.30
C TRP A 74 -5.76 -4.22 -13.17
N GLY A 75 -5.87 -2.92 -13.45
CA GLY A 75 -6.28 -1.91 -12.48
C GLY A 75 -7.80 -1.79 -12.36
N THR A 76 -8.22 -1.01 -11.38
CA THR A 76 -9.60 -0.63 -11.14
C THR A 76 -9.73 0.87 -10.96
N ASN A 77 -10.88 1.42 -11.35
CA ASN A 77 -11.24 2.80 -11.00
C ASN A 77 -11.90 2.90 -9.62
N SER A 78 -12.23 1.79 -8.94
CA SER A 78 -12.98 1.78 -7.68
C SER A 78 -12.39 2.69 -6.60
N VAL A 79 -11.06 2.85 -6.56
CA VAL A 79 -10.44 3.82 -5.63
C VAL A 79 -10.79 5.24 -6.02
N MET A 80 -10.63 5.61 -7.30
CA MET A 80 -10.86 6.96 -7.79
C MET A 80 -12.34 7.35 -7.83
N ASP A 81 -13.23 6.37 -7.97
CA ASP A 81 -14.67 6.56 -8.06
C ASP A 81 -15.36 6.48 -6.67
N SER A 82 -14.59 6.26 -5.60
CA SER A 82 -15.13 6.19 -4.23
C SER A 82 -15.66 7.55 -3.75
N GLU A 83 -16.97 7.63 -3.53
CA GLU A 83 -17.65 8.81 -2.97
C GLU A 83 -17.07 9.19 -1.60
N VAL A 84 -16.85 8.21 -0.72
CA VAL A 84 -16.28 8.42 0.62
C VAL A 84 -14.93 9.15 0.55
N LEU A 85 -14.03 8.70 -0.33
CA LEU A 85 -12.71 9.31 -0.48
C LEU A 85 -12.81 10.71 -1.10
N SER A 86 -13.74 10.92 -2.03
CA SER A 86 -13.99 12.22 -2.66
C SER A 86 -14.52 13.25 -1.66
N GLU A 87 -15.47 12.85 -0.80
CA GLU A 87 -16.02 13.71 0.25
C GLU A 87 -14.95 14.10 1.28
N ILE A 88 -14.14 13.15 1.72
CA ILE A 88 -13.02 13.40 2.65
C ILE A 88 -12.00 14.36 2.02
N ALA A 89 -11.61 14.10 0.76
CA ALA A 89 -10.67 14.97 0.05
C ALA A 89 -11.19 16.42 -0.01
N LYS A 90 -12.48 16.59 -0.36
CA LYS A 90 -13.14 17.89 -0.39
C LYS A 90 -13.17 18.56 0.99
N ALA A 91 -13.55 17.83 2.03
CA ALA A 91 -13.61 18.34 3.40
C ALA A 91 -12.24 18.80 3.92
N LYS A 92 -11.16 18.13 3.50
CA LYS A 92 -9.78 18.48 3.87
C LYS A 92 -9.15 19.55 2.99
N GLY A 93 -9.79 19.91 1.87
CA GLY A 93 -9.16 20.74 0.84
C GLY A 93 -7.92 20.07 0.23
N LYS A 94 -7.94 18.75 0.11
CA LYS A 94 -6.84 17.92 -0.41
C LYS A 94 -7.30 17.19 -1.65
N THR A 95 -6.35 16.63 -2.38
CA THR A 95 -6.65 15.78 -3.55
C THR A 95 -7.01 14.37 -3.12
N HIS A 96 -7.77 13.68 -3.96
CA HIS A 96 -8.08 12.25 -3.80
C HIS A 96 -6.81 11.40 -3.61
N ALA A 97 -5.73 11.75 -4.33
CA ALA A 97 -4.45 11.07 -4.23
C ALA A 97 -3.77 11.26 -2.87
N GLN A 98 -3.84 12.46 -2.30
CA GLN A 98 -3.27 12.74 -0.98
C GLN A 98 -3.99 11.97 0.14
N VAL A 99 -5.29 11.67 -0.01
CA VAL A 99 -6.04 10.81 0.93
C VAL A 99 -5.58 9.34 0.84
N CYS A 100 -5.13 8.88 -0.33
CA CYS A 100 -4.80 7.47 -0.61
C CYS A 100 -3.32 7.09 -0.38
N VAL A 101 -2.45 8.01 0.07
CA VAL A 101 -0.99 7.83 0.30
C VAL A 101 -0.12 8.07 -0.96
N VAL A 102 1.22 8.11 -0.80
CA VAL A 102 2.24 8.42 -1.81
C VAL A 102 2.04 7.62 -3.10
N VAL A 103 1.84 8.36 -4.20
CA VAL A 103 1.57 7.77 -5.51
C VAL A 103 2.66 8.11 -6.52
N LYS A 104 2.92 7.15 -7.39
CA LYS A 104 3.75 7.34 -8.58
C LYS A 104 3.10 8.37 -9.51
N SER A 105 3.88 9.35 -9.96
CA SER A 105 3.50 10.32 -10.98
C SER A 105 4.72 10.61 -11.86
N PHE A 106 4.48 10.96 -13.13
CA PHE A 106 5.48 11.54 -14.03
C PHE A 106 5.22 13.02 -14.30
N ASN A 107 4.15 13.58 -13.73
CA ASN A 107 3.85 15.00 -13.78
C ASN A 107 4.36 15.63 -12.48
N GLU A 108 5.20 16.65 -12.64
CA GLU A 108 5.95 17.30 -11.55
C GLU A 108 5.04 17.92 -10.49
N GLU A 109 3.99 18.64 -10.91
CA GLU A 109 3.02 19.26 -10.00
C GLU A 109 2.35 18.22 -9.10
N ARG A 110 1.93 17.09 -9.68
CA ARG A 110 1.38 15.96 -8.92
C ARG A 110 2.43 15.35 -7.99
N MET A 111 3.68 15.20 -8.43
CA MET A 111 4.75 14.70 -7.55
C MET A 111 4.93 15.58 -6.31
N GLN A 112 4.96 16.90 -6.49
CA GLN A 112 5.05 17.85 -5.39
C GLN A 112 3.82 17.77 -4.47
N SER A 113 2.62 17.76 -5.05
CA SER A 113 1.35 17.66 -4.31
C SER A 113 1.27 16.36 -3.47
N ASN A 114 1.68 15.22 -4.03
CA ASN A 114 1.64 13.93 -3.34
C ASN A 114 2.55 13.86 -2.10
N LEU A 115 3.54 14.75 -1.98
CA LEU A 115 4.42 14.85 -0.82
C LEU A 115 3.86 15.76 0.30
N GLN A 116 2.83 16.57 0.00
CA GLN A 116 2.15 17.47 0.95
C GLN A 116 1.10 16.72 1.79
N ILE A 117 1.52 15.64 2.44
CA ILE A 117 0.67 14.74 3.24
C ILE A 117 1.04 14.70 4.73
N PHE A 118 2.11 15.41 5.13
CA PHE A 118 2.65 15.34 6.49
C PHE A 118 2.18 16.48 7.42
N ASP A 119 1.57 17.52 6.86
CA ASP A 119 1.10 18.72 7.56
C ASP A 119 -0.38 18.67 7.97
N TRP A 120 -1.05 17.54 7.73
CA TRP A 120 -2.45 17.34 8.08
C TRP A 120 -2.73 15.85 8.38
N ALA A 121 -3.90 15.58 8.95
CA ALA A 121 -4.31 14.21 9.27
C ALA A 121 -5.81 13.99 9.04
N LEU A 122 -6.15 12.73 8.81
CA LEU A 122 -7.52 12.24 8.87
C LEU A 122 -7.98 12.16 10.34
N SER A 123 -9.26 12.45 10.58
CA SER A 123 -9.90 12.26 11.87
C SER A 123 -10.25 10.78 12.08
N LEU A 124 -10.56 10.41 13.32
CA LEU A 124 -10.99 9.05 13.65
C LEU A 124 -12.25 8.62 12.90
N GLU A 125 -13.20 9.53 12.72
CA GLU A 125 -14.42 9.25 11.96
C GLU A 125 -14.12 9.03 10.46
N GLU A 126 -13.22 9.82 9.87
CA GLU A 126 -12.80 9.63 8.48
C GLU A 126 -12.04 8.31 8.29
N HIS A 127 -11.17 7.94 9.24
CA HIS A 127 -10.53 6.63 9.26
C HIS A 127 -11.56 5.49 9.31
N LYS A 128 -12.61 5.64 10.13
CA LYS A 128 -13.68 4.65 10.26
C LYS A 128 -14.51 4.53 8.98
N LEU A 129 -14.84 5.65 8.34
CA LEU A 129 -15.54 5.67 7.05
C LEU A 129 -14.72 4.95 5.96
N ILE A 130 -13.41 5.22 5.88
CA ILE A 130 -12.50 4.53 4.97
C ILE A 130 -12.46 3.02 5.29
N GLY A 131 -12.42 2.66 6.57
CA GLY A 131 -12.44 1.27 7.03
C GLY A 131 -13.70 0.48 6.64
N GLN A 132 -14.79 1.17 6.27
CA GLN A 132 -16.07 0.57 5.86
C GLN A 132 -16.23 0.43 4.34
N ILE A 133 -15.29 0.94 3.54
CA ILE A 133 -15.32 0.80 2.09
C ILE A 133 -15.32 -0.70 1.72
N PRO A 134 -16.17 -1.17 0.78
CA PRO A 134 -16.15 -2.55 0.32
C PRO A 134 -14.76 -2.99 -0.15
N GLN A 135 -14.33 -4.18 0.27
CA GLN A 135 -12.98 -4.68 0.04
C GLN A 135 -12.93 -5.64 -1.15
N GLU A 136 -12.19 -5.26 -2.19
CA GLU A 136 -12.00 -6.06 -3.40
C GLU A 136 -10.58 -5.84 -3.95
N ARG A 137 -9.88 -6.93 -4.23
CA ARG A 137 -8.59 -6.88 -4.92
C ARG A 137 -8.84 -6.57 -6.39
N SER A 138 -8.04 -5.69 -6.99
CA SER A 138 -8.10 -5.47 -8.44
C SER A 138 -7.88 -6.81 -9.16
N ASN A 139 -8.58 -7.06 -10.26
CA ASN A 139 -8.42 -8.27 -11.07
C ASN A 139 -7.02 -8.27 -11.71
N ALA A 140 -6.00 -8.63 -10.95
CA ALA A 140 -4.81 -9.26 -11.48
C ALA A 140 -5.28 -10.62 -11.99
N THR A 141 -5.47 -10.74 -13.30
CA THR A 141 -5.68 -12.01 -13.98
C THR A 141 -4.69 -13.04 -13.43
N PRO A 142 -5.13 -14.27 -13.13
CA PRO A 142 -4.33 -15.29 -12.43
C PRO A 142 -2.96 -15.54 -13.04
#